data_AF-A0A7Z2PSY8-F1
#
_entry.id   AF-A0A7Z2PSY8-F1
#
_cell.length_a   1.000
_cell.length_b   1.000
_cell.length_c   1.000
_cell.angle_alpha   90.00
_cell.angle_beta   90.00
_cell.angle_gamma   90.00
#
_symmetry.space_group_name_H-M   'P 1'
#
loop_
_entity.id
_entity.type
_entity.pdbx_description
1 polymer ?
#
loop_
_entity_poly.entity_id
_entity_poly.type
_entity_poly.pdbx_seq_one_letter_code
_entity_poly.pdbx_strand_id
1 'polypeptide(L)'
;MRIAMIGAGYIGLVSGACFADFAHDVTCIDKNAEKIAALKQSKIPIYEPDLDQLVTSGVNAGRLKFATDLSSIGDADAVFIAVGTASRRGDGHADLSYVPAAAHEIATHLKDFTVVTKSTVPVGTGDEAERIVREANPAADFAVASNPEFLREGAAIRDFQHPDRIVVGTADERARKVMGGDIRGKTIAMLGLTFKPDTDDGREAPSLPLIAGAKVGAHDPVGMEQAKKELDGSEYCDDPYTCTRGADALVIVTEWKFRGLDLERIKRAMAAPVIVDLRNIYRPEDVRAQGFKYESIGRQ
;
A
#
# COMPACT_ATOMS: atom_id res chain seq x y z
N MET A 1 10.55 -11.61 7.02
CA MET A 1 9.38 -12.36 6.53
C MET A 1 9.77 -13.17 5.32
N ARG A 2 9.09 -14.28 5.08
CA ARG A 2 9.16 -15.09 3.85
C ARG A 2 8.12 -14.59 2.85
N ILE A 3 8.56 -14.16 1.68
CA ILE A 3 7.72 -13.55 0.65
C ILE A 3 7.82 -14.38 -0.62
N ALA A 4 6.68 -14.79 -1.16
CA ALA A 4 6.59 -15.33 -2.52
C ALA A 4 6.10 -14.23 -3.46
N MET A 5 6.79 -14.03 -4.59
CA MET A 5 6.45 -13.03 -5.59
C MET A 5 6.13 -13.72 -6.92
N ILE A 6 4.85 -13.83 -7.25
CA ILE A 6 4.37 -14.52 -8.46
C ILE A 6 4.35 -13.53 -9.62
N GLY A 7 5.16 -13.81 -10.63
CA GLY A 7 5.50 -12.94 -11.74
C GLY A 7 6.89 -12.36 -11.54
N ALA A 8 7.84 -12.72 -12.40
CA ALA A 8 9.17 -12.10 -12.49
C ALA A 8 9.24 -11.13 -13.68
N GLY A 9 8.13 -10.42 -13.94
CA GLY A 9 8.11 -9.28 -14.85
C GLY A 9 8.72 -8.04 -14.19
N TYR A 10 8.50 -6.86 -14.79
CA TYR A 10 9.04 -5.60 -14.31
C TYR A 10 8.70 -5.33 -12.83
N ILE A 11 7.40 -5.29 -12.51
CA ILE A 11 6.91 -5.02 -11.14
C ILE A 11 7.43 -6.07 -10.15
N GLY A 12 7.23 -7.35 -10.45
CA GLY A 12 7.56 -8.42 -9.52
C GLY A 12 9.06 -8.58 -9.27
N LEU A 13 9.90 -8.44 -10.31
CA LEU A 13 11.35 -8.54 -10.14
C LEU A 13 11.91 -7.37 -9.33
N VAL A 14 11.52 -6.13 -9.65
CA VAL A 14 11.97 -4.95 -8.90
C VAL A 14 11.50 -5.02 -7.45
N SER A 15 10.21 -5.31 -7.22
CA SER A 15 9.65 -5.43 -5.88
C SER A 15 10.33 -6.53 -5.07
N GLY A 16 10.51 -7.72 -5.67
CA GLY A 16 11.15 -8.86 -5.01
C GLY A 16 12.61 -8.60 -4.66
N ALA A 17 13.37 -7.94 -5.56
CA ALA A 17 14.76 -7.55 -5.28
C ALA A 17 14.85 -6.52 -4.16
N CYS A 18 13.97 -5.51 -4.15
CA CYS A 18 13.94 -4.50 -3.09
C CYS A 18 13.50 -5.09 -1.73
N PHE A 19 12.54 -6.02 -1.70
CA PHE A 19 12.20 -6.73 -0.47
C PHE A 19 13.38 -7.57 0.07
N ALA A 20 14.15 -8.22 -0.81
CA ALA A 20 15.34 -8.97 -0.39
C ALA A 20 16.44 -8.05 0.17
N ASP A 21 16.56 -6.83 -0.36
CA ASP A 21 17.44 -5.77 0.15
C ASP A 21 16.99 -5.27 1.52
N PHE A 22 15.67 -5.18 1.76
CA PHE A 22 15.07 -4.94 3.08
C PHE A 22 15.10 -6.16 4.02
N ALA A 23 15.99 -7.11 3.75
CA ALA A 23 16.27 -8.30 4.57
C ALA A 23 15.10 -9.30 4.70
N HIS A 24 14.14 -9.31 3.76
CA HIS A 24 13.18 -10.39 3.63
C HIS A 24 13.78 -11.61 2.90
N ASP A 25 13.26 -12.82 3.16
CA ASP A 25 13.57 -14.01 2.35
C ASP A 25 12.53 -14.09 1.22
N VAL A 26 12.96 -13.87 -0.01
CA VAL A 26 12.09 -13.68 -1.17
C VAL A 26 12.33 -14.78 -2.19
N THR A 27 11.23 -15.38 -2.67
CA THR A 27 11.26 -16.25 -3.85
C THR A 27 10.43 -15.63 -4.97
N CYS A 28 11.08 -15.21 -6.06
CA CYS A 28 10.42 -14.77 -7.28
C CYS A 28 10.09 -15.97 -8.18
N ILE A 29 8.83 -16.07 -8.61
CA ILE A 29 8.28 -17.25 -9.28
C ILE A 29 7.73 -16.84 -10.64
N ASP A 30 8.10 -17.53 -11.71
CA ASP A 30 7.58 -17.27 -13.05
C ASP A 30 7.54 -18.56 -13.87
N LYS A 31 6.47 -18.77 -14.65
CA LYS A 31 6.32 -19.97 -15.47
C LYS A 31 7.31 -20.01 -16.65
N ASN A 32 7.91 -18.89 -17.02
CA ASN A 32 8.94 -18.85 -18.05
C ASN A 32 10.27 -19.41 -17.52
N ALA A 33 10.55 -20.68 -17.81
CA ALA A 33 11.75 -21.38 -17.37
C ALA A 33 13.05 -20.74 -17.87
N GLU A 34 13.07 -20.19 -19.10
CA GLU A 34 14.25 -19.50 -19.65
C GLU A 34 14.57 -18.23 -18.86
N LYS A 35 13.52 -17.45 -18.52
CA LYS A 35 13.63 -16.26 -17.68
C LYS A 35 14.19 -16.60 -16.30
N ILE A 36 13.65 -17.63 -15.65
CA ILE A 36 14.12 -18.08 -14.33
C ILE A 36 15.55 -18.60 -14.41
N ALA A 37 15.92 -19.35 -15.45
CA ALA A 37 17.30 -19.80 -15.64
C ALA A 37 18.29 -18.64 -15.83
N ALA A 38 17.90 -17.58 -16.55
CA ALA A 38 18.69 -16.36 -16.68
C ALA A 38 18.84 -15.64 -15.34
N LEU A 39 17.76 -15.45 -14.59
CA LEU A 39 17.76 -14.78 -13.29
C LEU A 39 18.60 -15.52 -12.24
N LYS A 40 18.60 -16.87 -12.25
CA LYS A 40 19.50 -17.69 -11.41
C LYS A 40 20.99 -17.46 -11.70
N GLN A 41 21.32 -16.97 -12.89
CA GLN A 41 22.68 -16.58 -13.29
C GLN A 41 22.91 -15.06 -13.17
N SER A 42 22.02 -14.34 -12.46
CA SER A 42 22.01 -12.88 -12.34
C SER A 42 21.96 -12.14 -13.69
N LYS A 43 21.41 -12.78 -14.73
CA LYS A 43 21.14 -12.15 -16.03
C LYS A 43 19.73 -11.59 -16.02
N ILE A 44 19.63 -10.26 -16.05
CA ILE A 44 18.36 -9.55 -15.90
C ILE A 44 17.66 -9.44 -17.26
N PRO A 45 16.40 -9.91 -17.40
CA PRO A 45 15.67 -9.94 -18.68
C PRO A 45 15.02 -8.60 -19.05
N ILE A 46 15.17 -7.57 -18.21
CA ILE A 46 14.63 -6.23 -18.37
C ILE A 46 15.74 -5.22 -18.10
N TYR A 47 15.56 -3.98 -18.56
CA TYR A 47 16.45 -2.89 -18.22
C TYR A 47 15.81 -2.03 -17.13
N GLU A 48 16.52 -1.91 -16.00
CA GLU A 48 16.23 -0.98 -14.91
C GLU A 48 17.58 -0.63 -14.26
N PRO A 49 17.91 0.66 -14.06
CA PRO A 49 19.17 1.05 -13.44
C PRO A 49 19.42 0.34 -12.11
N ASP A 50 20.64 -0.18 -11.93
CA ASP A 50 21.13 -0.85 -10.71
C ASP A 50 20.41 -2.16 -10.31
N LEU A 51 19.46 -2.65 -11.10
CA LEU A 51 18.70 -3.87 -10.78
C LEU A 51 19.58 -5.13 -10.82
N ASP A 52 20.57 -5.18 -11.70
CA ASP A 52 21.54 -6.27 -11.80
C ASP A 52 22.37 -6.41 -10.51
N GLN A 53 22.82 -5.29 -9.95
CA GLN A 53 23.53 -5.24 -8.69
C GLN A 53 22.64 -5.67 -7.52
N LEU A 54 21.41 -5.15 -7.48
CA LEU A 54 20.44 -5.46 -6.41
C LEU A 54 20.09 -6.95 -6.40
N VAL A 55 19.80 -7.53 -7.57
CA VAL A 55 19.51 -8.97 -7.72
C VAL A 55 20.73 -9.80 -7.34
N THR A 56 21.92 -9.45 -7.85
CA THR A 56 23.15 -10.18 -7.54
C THR A 56 23.43 -10.17 -6.04
N SER A 57 23.26 -9.02 -5.38
CA SER A 57 23.41 -8.87 -3.92
C SER A 57 22.43 -9.77 -3.16
N GLY A 58 21.14 -9.73 -3.52
CA GLY A 58 20.11 -10.56 -2.89
C GLY A 58 20.36 -12.06 -3.04
N VAL A 59 20.80 -12.50 -4.23
CA VAL A 59 21.17 -13.90 -4.51
C VAL A 59 22.39 -14.32 -3.69
N ASN A 60 23.46 -13.51 -3.69
CA ASN A 60 24.67 -13.80 -2.93
C ASN A 60 24.42 -13.85 -1.41
N ALA A 61 23.49 -13.04 -0.92
CA ALA A 61 23.06 -13.05 0.47
C ALA A 61 22.12 -14.22 0.82
N GLY A 62 21.71 -15.04 -0.16
CA GLY A 62 20.74 -16.12 0.02
C GLY A 62 19.32 -15.66 0.32
N ARG A 63 19.02 -14.37 0.14
CA ARG A 63 17.73 -13.72 0.42
C ARG A 63 16.83 -13.59 -0.79
N LEU A 64 17.36 -13.70 -2.00
CA LEU A 64 16.57 -13.72 -3.24
C LEU A 64 16.78 -15.05 -3.97
N LYS A 65 15.68 -15.76 -4.20
CA LYS A 65 15.64 -17.04 -4.89
C LYS A 65 14.69 -16.95 -6.08
N PHE A 66 14.86 -17.85 -7.04
CA PHE A 66 14.03 -17.93 -8.23
C PHE A 66 13.50 -19.36 -8.44
N ALA A 67 12.22 -19.48 -8.76
CA ALA A 67 11.56 -20.77 -9.00
C ALA A 67 10.59 -20.70 -10.19
N THR A 68 10.22 -21.86 -10.73
CA THR A 68 9.30 -22.01 -11.87
C THR A 68 7.89 -22.43 -11.46
N ASP A 69 7.72 -22.78 -10.19
CA ASP A 69 6.47 -23.31 -9.62
C ASP A 69 6.32 -22.87 -8.16
N LEU A 70 5.13 -23.09 -7.60
CA LEU A 70 4.75 -22.64 -6.27
C LEU A 70 5.07 -23.67 -5.17
N SER A 71 5.83 -24.73 -5.44
CA SER A 71 6.11 -25.78 -4.45
C SER A 71 6.80 -25.26 -3.18
N SER A 72 7.50 -24.13 -3.27
CA SER A 72 8.26 -23.51 -2.18
C SER A 72 7.48 -22.47 -1.35
N ILE A 73 6.21 -22.19 -1.66
CA ILE A 73 5.46 -21.10 -0.99
C ILE A 73 4.79 -21.50 0.33
N GLY A 74 4.85 -22.78 0.72
CA GLY A 74 4.08 -23.32 1.85
C GLY A 74 4.40 -22.70 3.22
N ASP A 75 5.56 -22.05 3.35
CA ASP A 75 5.97 -21.34 4.57
C ASP A 75 6.04 -19.81 4.38
N ALA A 76 5.44 -19.27 3.30
CA ALA A 76 5.40 -17.84 3.07
C ALA A 76 4.49 -17.13 4.08
N ASP A 77 4.89 -15.93 4.52
CA ASP A 77 4.04 -15.04 5.31
C ASP A 77 3.09 -14.25 4.38
N ALA A 78 3.59 -13.87 3.20
CA ALA A 78 2.86 -13.16 2.15
C ALA A 78 3.17 -13.72 0.75
N VAL A 79 2.13 -13.81 -0.08
CA VAL A 79 2.21 -14.22 -1.49
C VAL A 79 1.67 -13.09 -2.36
N PHE A 80 2.55 -12.43 -3.09
CA PHE A 80 2.22 -11.32 -3.98
C PHE A 80 1.90 -11.83 -5.38
N ILE A 81 0.77 -11.39 -5.94
CA ILE A 81 0.42 -11.58 -7.35
C ILE A 81 0.86 -10.32 -8.11
N ALA A 82 1.94 -10.45 -8.88
CA ALA A 82 2.57 -9.40 -9.70
C ALA A 82 2.71 -9.85 -11.16
N VAL A 83 1.70 -10.58 -11.66
CA VAL A 83 1.59 -11.01 -13.05
C VAL A 83 1.13 -9.86 -13.96
N GLY A 84 1.45 -9.94 -15.24
CA GLY A 84 1.06 -8.92 -16.22
C GLY A 84 -0.44 -8.89 -16.47
N THR A 85 -0.99 -7.70 -16.67
CA THR A 85 -2.41 -7.45 -16.97
C THR A 85 -2.56 -6.55 -18.20
N ALA A 86 -1.70 -6.77 -19.20
CA ALA A 86 -1.68 -5.98 -20.43
C ALA A 86 -3.05 -5.99 -21.13
N SER A 87 -3.35 -4.93 -21.89
CA SER A 87 -4.61 -4.83 -22.62
C SER A 87 -4.78 -6.00 -23.60
N ARG A 88 -5.96 -6.63 -23.58
CA ARG A 88 -6.37 -7.64 -24.55
C ARG A 88 -6.43 -7.03 -25.94
N ARG A 89 -5.97 -7.81 -26.92
CA ARG A 89 -6.11 -7.44 -28.34
C ARG A 89 -7.59 -7.44 -28.72
N GLY A 90 -8.08 -6.29 -29.17
CA GLY A 90 -9.44 -6.14 -29.71
C GLY A 90 -10.25 -5.09 -28.96
N ASP A 91 -10.52 -5.31 -27.68
CA ASP A 91 -11.43 -4.48 -26.87
C ASP A 91 -10.72 -3.53 -25.90
N GLY A 92 -9.40 -3.66 -25.71
CA GLY A 92 -8.58 -2.80 -24.86
C GLY A 92 -8.74 -3.04 -23.35
N HIS A 93 -9.62 -3.95 -22.93
CA HIS A 93 -9.78 -4.33 -21.52
C HIS A 93 -8.53 -5.04 -21.00
N ALA A 94 -8.25 -4.94 -19.69
CA ALA A 94 -7.15 -5.65 -19.07
C ALA A 94 -7.28 -7.17 -19.26
N ASP A 95 -6.21 -7.85 -19.68
CA ASP A 95 -6.15 -9.31 -19.67
C ASP A 95 -5.95 -9.79 -18.24
N LEU A 96 -7.04 -10.16 -17.60
CA LEU A 96 -7.00 -10.66 -16.24
C LEU A 96 -6.65 -12.14 -16.15
N SER A 97 -6.56 -12.89 -17.25
CA SER A 97 -6.47 -14.37 -17.23
C SER A 97 -5.38 -14.94 -16.30
N TYR A 98 -4.27 -14.22 -16.15
CA TYR A 98 -3.17 -14.63 -15.28
C TYR A 98 -3.46 -14.48 -13.78
N VAL A 99 -4.31 -13.54 -13.36
CA VAL A 99 -4.61 -13.30 -11.93
C VAL A 99 -5.48 -14.41 -11.34
N PRO A 100 -6.64 -14.80 -11.91
CA PRO A 100 -7.40 -15.99 -11.53
C PRO A 100 -6.56 -17.27 -11.57
N ALA A 101 -5.73 -17.44 -12.59
CA ALA A 101 -4.87 -18.62 -12.70
C ALA A 101 -3.85 -18.70 -11.55
N ALA A 102 -3.22 -17.56 -11.21
CA ALA A 102 -2.35 -17.48 -10.05
C ALA A 102 -3.11 -17.74 -8.74
N ALA A 103 -4.29 -17.12 -8.55
CA ALA A 103 -5.12 -17.34 -7.36
C ALA A 103 -5.51 -18.82 -7.18
N HIS A 104 -5.92 -19.49 -8.26
CA HIS A 104 -6.25 -20.91 -8.22
C HIS A 104 -5.03 -21.78 -7.88
N GLU A 105 -3.85 -21.48 -8.44
CA GLU A 105 -2.63 -22.23 -8.17
C GLU A 105 -2.11 -21.99 -6.73
N ILE A 106 -2.25 -20.76 -6.22
CA ILE A 106 -1.97 -20.43 -4.82
C ILE A 106 -2.82 -21.30 -3.88
N ALA A 107 -4.10 -21.48 -4.19
CA ALA A 107 -5.05 -22.23 -3.36
C ALA A 107 -4.60 -23.69 -3.09
N THR A 108 -3.89 -24.32 -4.03
CA THR A 108 -3.41 -25.71 -3.89
C THR A 108 -2.18 -25.84 -2.99
N HIS A 109 -1.52 -24.73 -2.67
CA HIS A 109 -0.36 -24.67 -1.78
C HIS A 109 -0.66 -23.95 -0.46
N LEU A 110 -1.93 -23.58 -0.25
CA LEU A 110 -2.36 -22.69 0.80
C LEU A 110 -2.39 -23.35 2.18
N LYS A 111 -1.73 -22.68 3.13
CA LYS A 111 -1.80 -22.99 4.57
C LYS A 111 -2.36 -21.80 5.36
N ASP A 112 -1.53 -20.77 5.58
CA ASP A 112 -1.81 -19.65 6.50
C ASP A 112 -1.28 -18.27 6.01
N PHE A 113 -1.15 -18.04 4.71
CA PHE A 113 -0.53 -16.82 4.18
C PHE A 113 -1.52 -15.67 3.87
N THR A 114 -0.98 -14.46 3.75
CA THR A 114 -1.70 -13.31 3.16
C THR A 114 -1.48 -13.27 1.65
N VAL A 115 -2.55 -13.30 0.85
CA VAL A 115 -2.50 -13.12 -0.60
C VAL A 115 -2.61 -11.63 -0.92
N VAL A 116 -1.66 -11.09 -1.67
CA VAL A 116 -1.56 -9.66 -1.95
C VAL A 116 -1.62 -9.42 -3.46
N THR A 117 -2.68 -8.78 -3.93
CA THR A 117 -2.78 -8.36 -5.33
C THR A 117 -1.97 -7.09 -5.54
N LYS A 118 -0.88 -7.20 -6.30
CA LYS A 118 0.01 -6.09 -6.66
C LYS A 118 -0.07 -5.69 -8.13
N SER A 119 -0.45 -6.64 -8.99
CA SER A 119 -0.80 -6.39 -10.39
C SER A 119 -1.80 -5.23 -10.52
N THR A 120 -1.63 -4.39 -11.54
CA THR A 120 -2.61 -3.35 -11.87
C THR A 120 -3.88 -4.00 -12.38
N VAL A 121 -4.94 -3.97 -11.57
CA VAL A 121 -6.21 -4.66 -11.83
C VAL A 121 -7.40 -3.72 -11.64
N PRO A 122 -8.53 -3.94 -12.34
CA PRO A 122 -9.80 -3.27 -12.05
C PRO A 122 -10.30 -3.55 -10.63
N VAL A 123 -11.12 -2.63 -10.12
CA VAL A 123 -11.82 -2.79 -8.84
C VAL A 123 -12.64 -4.09 -8.84
N GLY A 124 -12.68 -4.79 -7.70
CA GLY A 124 -13.34 -6.09 -7.54
C GLY A 124 -12.49 -7.31 -7.90
N THR A 125 -11.33 -7.13 -8.55
CA THR A 125 -10.44 -8.27 -8.89
C THR A 125 -9.86 -8.95 -7.63
N GLY A 126 -9.66 -8.19 -6.55
CA GLY A 126 -9.26 -8.75 -5.25
C GLY A 126 -10.31 -9.70 -4.67
N ASP A 127 -11.57 -9.28 -4.68
CA ASP A 127 -12.71 -10.08 -4.22
C ASP A 127 -12.88 -11.35 -5.06
N GLU A 128 -12.65 -11.24 -6.38
CA GLU A 128 -12.67 -12.38 -7.30
C GLU A 128 -11.53 -13.37 -7.03
N ALA A 129 -10.31 -12.87 -6.77
CA ALA A 129 -9.19 -13.72 -6.37
C ALA A 129 -9.49 -14.44 -5.03
N GLU A 130 -10.10 -13.74 -4.07
CA GLU A 130 -10.54 -14.34 -2.81
C GLU A 130 -11.56 -15.46 -3.05
N ARG A 131 -12.58 -15.20 -3.89
CA ARG A 131 -13.61 -16.19 -4.24
C ARG A 131 -12.98 -17.44 -4.85
N ILE A 132 -12.07 -17.29 -5.81
CA ILE A 132 -11.38 -18.41 -6.46
C ILE A 132 -10.59 -19.25 -5.46
N VAL A 133 -9.88 -18.60 -4.54
CA VAL A 133 -9.11 -19.32 -3.51
C VAL A 133 -10.05 -20.10 -2.59
N ARG A 134 -11.16 -19.49 -2.12
CA ARG A 134 -12.16 -20.15 -1.27
C ARG A 134 -12.85 -21.33 -1.97
N GLU A 135 -13.12 -21.21 -3.27
CA GLU A 135 -13.74 -22.28 -4.06
C GLU A 135 -12.78 -23.45 -4.30
N ALA A 136 -11.53 -23.15 -4.64
CA ALA A 136 -10.51 -24.17 -4.90
C ALA A 136 -10.04 -24.88 -3.62
N ASN A 137 -10.04 -24.17 -2.48
CA ASN A 137 -9.69 -24.74 -1.18
C ASN A 137 -10.61 -24.18 -0.07
N PRO A 138 -11.78 -24.79 0.17
CA PRO A 138 -12.72 -24.32 1.20
C PRO A 138 -12.20 -24.36 2.64
N ALA A 139 -11.13 -25.11 2.89
CA ALA A 139 -10.47 -25.22 4.20
C ALA A 139 -9.32 -24.22 4.37
N ALA A 140 -9.02 -23.41 3.36
CA ALA A 140 -7.97 -22.41 3.38
C ALA A 140 -8.20 -21.34 4.45
N ASP A 141 -7.25 -21.17 5.36
CA ASP A 141 -7.18 -20.01 6.24
C ASP A 141 -6.22 -18.97 5.63
N PHE A 142 -6.78 -17.95 4.96
CA PHE A 142 -5.99 -16.90 4.33
C PHE A 142 -6.66 -15.53 4.44
N ALA A 143 -5.82 -14.51 4.28
CA ALA A 143 -6.26 -13.13 4.22
C ALA A 143 -5.93 -12.57 2.84
N VAL A 144 -6.69 -11.55 2.41
CA VAL A 144 -6.44 -10.86 1.15
C VAL A 144 -6.13 -9.39 1.38
N ALA A 145 -5.24 -8.85 0.54
CA ALA A 145 -4.97 -7.44 0.44
C ALA A 145 -4.78 -7.00 -1.01
N SER A 146 -5.09 -5.74 -1.28
CA SER A 146 -4.63 -5.04 -2.48
C SER A 146 -3.48 -4.12 -2.09
N ASN A 147 -2.35 -4.24 -2.79
CA ASN A 147 -1.20 -3.35 -2.64
C ASN A 147 -0.69 -2.96 -4.03
N PRO A 148 -1.37 -2.01 -4.70
CA PRO A 148 -0.99 -1.59 -6.05
C PRO A 148 0.41 -0.98 -6.06
N GLU A 149 0.97 -0.86 -7.26
CA GLU A 149 2.30 -0.33 -7.49
C GLU A 149 2.27 0.94 -8.34
N PHE A 150 3.17 1.89 -8.06
CA PHE A 150 3.27 3.22 -8.67
C PHE A 150 4.64 3.52 -9.28
N LEU A 151 5.51 2.52 -9.45
CA LEU A 151 6.85 2.69 -10.01
C LEU A 151 6.80 3.22 -11.44
N ARG A 152 7.80 4.04 -11.78
CA ARG A 152 8.09 4.42 -13.17
C ARG A 152 9.22 3.57 -13.71
N GLU A 153 9.11 3.15 -14.97
CA GLU A 153 10.21 2.47 -15.64
C GLU A 153 11.45 3.38 -15.74
N GLY A 154 12.63 2.86 -15.40
CA GLY A 154 13.88 3.62 -15.35
C GLY A 154 14.17 4.30 -14.00
N ALA A 155 13.23 4.29 -13.05
CA ALA A 155 13.39 4.86 -11.71
C ALA A 155 12.71 4.00 -10.62
N ALA A 156 12.38 2.76 -10.93
CA ALA A 156 11.56 1.86 -10.14
C ALA A 156 12.23 1.46 -8.82
N ILE A 157 13.54 1.23 -8.79
CA ILE A 157 14.22 0.94 -7.50
C ILE A 157 14.09 2.14 -6.55
N ARG A 158 14.37 3.35 -7.06
CA ARG A 158 14.23 4.59 -6.29
C ARG A 158 12.79 4.80 -5.84
N ASP A 159 11.83 4.67 -6.74
CA ASP A 159 10.41 4.86 -6.45
C ASP A 159 9.90 3.83 -5.43
N PHE A 160 10.45 2.60 -5.43
CA PHE A 160 10.09 1.57 -4.44
C PHE A 160 10.73 1.84 -3.06
N GLN A 161 11.99 2.27 -3.02
CA GLN A 161 12.71 2.55 -1.79
C GLN A 161 12.29 3.87 -1.13
N HIS A 162 11.82 4.83 -1.94
CA HIS A 162 11.38 6.15 -1.52
C HIS A 162 10.00 6.47 -2.11
N PRO A 163 8.95 5.70 -1.75
CA PRO A 163 7.63 5.89 -2.32
C PRO A 163 7.01 7.16 -1.73
N ASP A 164 6.30 7.93 -2.57
CA ASP A 164 5.46 9.04 -2.08
C ASP A 164 4.38 8.55 -1.10
N ARG A 165 3.90 7.30 -1.32
CA ARG A 165 2.88 6.62 -0.50
C ARG A 165 2.84 5.13 -0.82
N ILE A 166 2.40 4.34 0.14
CA ILE A 166 2.06 2.92 -0.04
C ILE A 166 0.56 2.78 0.21
N VAL A 167 -0.17 2.21 -0.75
CA VAL A 167 -1.61 1.96 -0.62
C VAL A 167 -1.83 0.51 -0.23
N VAL A 168 -2.62 0.28 0.82
CA VAL A 168 -3.03 -1.05 1.25
C VAL A 168 -4.54 -1.05 1.42
N GLY A 169 -5.24 -1.90 0.67
CA GLY A 169 -6.66 -2.15 0.81
C GLY A 169 -6.90 -3.53 1.41
N THR A 170 -7.44 -3.61 2.63
CA THR A 170 -7.87 -4.86 3.25
C THR A 170 -8.82 -4.57 4.42
N ALA A 171 -9.77 -5.47 4.67
CA ALA A 171 -10.57 -5.48 5.90
C ALA A 171 -10.05 -6.50 6.93
N ASP A 172 -9.07 -7.33 6.56
CA ASP A 172 -8.57 -8.43 7.37
C ASP A 172 -7.40 -7.99 8.28
N GLU A 173 -7.47 -8.37 9.56
CA GLU A 173 -6.48 -7.96 10.55
C GLU A 173 -5.10 -8.62 10.35
N ARG A 174 -5.06 -9.88 9.90
CA ARG A 174 -3.82 -10.59 9.58
C ARG A 174 -3.15 -9.91 8.39
N ALA A 175 -3.89 -9.62 7.33
CA ALA A 175 -3.35 -8.91 6.16
C ALA A 175 -2.76 -7.55 6.55
N ARG A 176 -3.46 -6.79 7.39
CA ARG A 176 -2.97 -5.47 7.84
C ARG A 176 -1.65 -5.55 8.63
N LYS A 177 -1.51 -6.55 9.50
CA LYS A 177 -0.26 -6.81 10.24
C LYS A 177 0.89 -7.15 9.31
N VAL A 178 0.65 -8.05 8.35
CA VAL A 178 1.67 -8.50 7.38
C VAL A 178 2.13 -7.36 6.47
N MET A 179 1.22 -6.48 6.04
CA MET A 179 1.53 -5.33 5.19
C MET A 179 2.18 -4.15 5.95
N GLY A 180 2.51 -4.31 7.23
CA GLY A 180 3.27 -3.32 8.02
C GLY A 180 2.49 -2.06 8.41
N GLY A 181 1.17 -2.04 8.19
CA GLY A 181 0.31 -0.92 8.54
C GLY A 181 -0.33 -1.09 9.91
N ASP A 182 0.43 -0.95 11.00
CA ASP A 182 -0.17 -0.94 12.34
C ASP A 182 -0.39 0.48 12.88
N ILE A 183 -1.54 1.04 12.57
CA ILE A 183 -2.05 2.27 13.18
C ILE A 183 -2.94 1.99 14.40
N ARG A 184 -2.97 0.74 14.93
CA ARG A 184 -3.78 0.43 16.13
C ARG A 184 -3.24 1.13 17.36
N GLY A 185 -4.16 1.67 18.15
CA GLY A 185 -3.82 2.47 19.33
C GLY A 185 -3.21 3.83 19.00
N LYS A 186 -2.91 4.11 17.74
CA LYS A 186 -2.50 5.43 17.27
C LYS A 186 -3.71 6.33 17.17
N THR A 187 -3.50 7.61 17.47
CA THR A 187 -4.52 8.64 17.35
C THR A 187 -4.20 9.51 16.13
N ILE A 188 -5.12 9.58 15.18
CA ILE A 188 -4.98 10.38 13.96
C ILE A 188 -5.93 11.57 14.06
N ALA A 189 -5.38 12.77 13.96
CA ALA A 189 -6.16 13.99 13.83
C ALA A 189 -6.48 14.20 12.34
N MET A 190 -7.76 14.35 11.99
CA MET A 190 -8.22 14.55 10.63
C MET A 190 -8.88 15.93 10.51
N LEU A 191 -8.36 16.75 9.60
CA LEU A 191 -8.88 18.08 9.32
C LEU A 191 -9.51 18.12 7.93
N GLY A 192 -10.80 18.45 7.88
CA GLY A 192 -11.62 18.41 6.68
C GLY A 192 -12.32 17.06 6.51
N LEU A 193 -13.64 17.09 6.45
CA LEU A 193 -14.51 15.92 6.33
C LEU A 193 -15.42 15.99 5.09
N THR A 194 -15.61 17.18 4.53
CA THR A 194 -16.37 17.38 3.29
C THR A 194 -15.52 17.15 2.05
N PHE A 195 -16.14 16.92 0.90
CA PHE A 195 -15.37 16.66 -0.34
C PHE A 195 -14.57 17.88 -0.84
N LYS A 196 -14.99 19.09 -0.47
CA LYS A 196 -14.37 20.39 -0.80
C LYS A 196 -14.68 21.43 0.29
N PRO A 197 -13.95 22.57 0.37
CA PRO A 197 -14.32 23.66 1.27
C PRO A 197 -15.67 24.32 0.90
N ASP A 198 -16.20 25.09 1.84
CA ASP A 198 -17.43 25.90 1.75
C ASP A 198 -18.72 25.08 1.47
N THR A 199 -18.79 23.86 1.99
CA THR A 199 -19.99 22.99 1.94
C THR A 199 -20.06 22.08 3.17
N ASP A 200 -21.24 21.58 3.51
CA ASP A 200 -21.51 20.52 4.49
C ASP A 200 -21.67 19.14 3.85
N ASP A 201 -21.55 19.03 2.52
CA ASP A 201 -21.73 17.77 1.80
C ASP A 201 -20.54 16.83 2.03
N GLY A 202 -20.80 15.76 2.79
CA GLY A 202 -19.85 14.68 3.08
C GLY A 202 -19.98 13.46 2.16
N ARG A 203 -20.99 13.43 1.28
CA ARG A 203 -21.24 12.26 0.42
C ARG A 203 -20.06 12.06 -0.52
N GLU A 204 -19.53 10.84 -0.56
CA GLU A 204 -18.32 10.46 -1.33
C GLU A 204 -17.03 11.18 -0.90
N ALA A 205 -16.97 11.75 0.32
CA ALA A 205 -15.76 12.40 0.80
C ALA A 205 -14.59 11.39 0.93
N PRO A 206 -13.39 11.72 0.41
CA PRO A 206 -12.21 10.86 0.49
C PRO A 206 -11.75 10.53 1.92
N SER A 207 -12.28 11.21 2.94
CA SER A 207 -11.95 11.05 4.36
C SER A 207 -12.36 9.69 4.93
N LEU A 208 -13.47 9.12 4.47
CA LEU A 208 -14.09 7.92 5.05
C LEU A 208 -13.23 6.63 4.94
N PRO A 209 -12.58 6.31 3.79
CA PRO A 209 -11.84 5.05 3.65
C PRO A 209 -10.41 5.08 4.21
N LEU A 210 -9.86 6.26 4.56
CA LEU A 210 -8.42 6.44 4.77
C LEU A 210 -7.86 5.96 6.11
N ILE A 211 -8.71 5.68 7.11
CA ILE A 211 -8.28 5.63 8.53
C ILE A 211 -8.80 4.40 9.30
N ALA A 212 -9.23 3.35 8.60
CA ALA A 212 -9.70 2.12 9.24
C ALA A 212 -8.63 1.51 10.17
N GLY A 213 -8.93 1.49 11.48
CA GLY A 213 -8.12 0.81 12.49
C GLY A 213 -7.17 1.68 13.33
N ALA A 214 -7.34 3.01 13.33
CA ALA A 214 -6.80 3.96 14.31
C ALA A 214 -7.92 4.62 15.13
N LYS A 215 -7.57 5.29 16.24
CA LYS A 215 -8.48 6.25 16.89
C LYS A 215 -8.46 7.53 16.08
N VAL A 216 -9.63 8.07 15.75
CA VAL A 216 -9.73 9.24 14.88
C VAL A 216 -10.31 10.40 15.67
N GLY A 217 -9.56 11.50 15.76
CA GLY A 217 -10.10 12.81 16.08
C GLY A 217 -10.42 13.52 14.78
N ALA A 218 -11.65 13.98 14.58
CA ALA A 218 -12.14 14.55 13.34
C ALA A 218 -12.64 15.99 13.58
N HIS A 219 -12.26 16.90 12.69
CA HIS A 219 -12.75 18.27 12.70
C HIS A 219 -13.02 18.78 11.28
N ASP A 220 -14.20 19.33 11.08
CA ASP A 220 -14.59 20.12 9.90
C ASP A 220 -15.29 21.40 10.37
N PRO A 221 -15.05 22.57 9.73
CA PRO A 221 -15.75 23.80 10.11
C PRO A 221 -17.27 23.77 9.90
N VAL A 222 -17.78 22.95 8.98
CA VAL A 222 -19.21 22.96 8.56
C VAL A 222 -19.80 21.55 8.51
N GLY A 223 -19.06 20.55 8.02
CA GLY A 223 -19.54 19.19 7.75
C GLY A 223 -19.74 18.27 8.96
N MET A 224 -19.61 18.76 10.19
CA MET A 224 -19.58 17.90 11.39
C MET A 224 -20.89 17.14 11.64
N GLU A 225 -22.03 17.80 11.47
CA GLU A 225 -23.33 17.16 11.71
C GLU A 225 -23.63 16.06 10.69
N GLN A 226 -23.15 16.21 9.45
CA GLN A 226 -23.28 15.18 8.44
C GLN A 226 -22.27 14.05 8.67
N ALA A 227 -21.02 14.39 9.00
CA ALA A 227 -19.98 13.43 9.32
C ALA A 227 -20.39 12.50 10.48
N LYS A 228 -21.05 13.00 11.53
CA LYS A 228 -21.59 12.18 12.64
C LYS A 228 -22.57 11.10 12.23
N LYS A 229 -23.25 11.25 11.09
CA LYS A 229 -24.21 10.26 10.57
C LYS A 229 -23.51 9.16 9.77
N GLU A 230 -22.30 9.43 9.26
CA GLU A 230 -21.60 8.59 8.29
C GLU A 230 -20.32 7.94 8.88
N LEU A 231 -19.69 8.56 9.87
CA LEU A 231 -18.43 8.14 10.50
C LEU A 231 -18.67 7.65 11.94
N ASP A 232 -19.03 6.37 12.10
CA ASP A 232 -19.13 5.77 13.43
C ASP A 232 -17.74 5.54 14.07
N GLY A 233 -17.63 5.65 15.39
CA GLY A 233 -16.39 5.39 16.14
C GLY A 233 -15.32 6.49 16.12
N SER A 234 -15.59 7.67 15.57
CA SER A 234 -14.69 8.83 15.59
C SER A 234 -14.99 9.79 16.77
N GLU A 235 -13.95 10.42 17.32
CA GLU A 235 -14.08 11.56 18.23
C GLU A 235 -14.20 12.85 17.41
N TYR A 236 -15.17 13.70 17.73
CA TYR A 236 -15.45 14.94 17.00
C TYR A 236 -14.95 16.13 17.82
N CYS A 237 -14.01 16.89 17.26
CA CYS A 237 -13.34 17.98 17.97
C CYS A 237 -13.90 19.34 17.54
N ASP A 238 -13.99 20.27 18.49
CA ASP A 238 -14.55 21.61 18.26
C ASP A 238 -13.65 22.49 17.36
N ASP A 239 -12.35 22.22 17.34
CA ASP A 239 -11.38 23.00 16.55
C ASP A 239 -10.13 22.18 16.18
N PRO A 240 -9.31 22.66 15.21
CA PRO A 240 -8.12 21.95 14.76
C PRO A 240 -7.04 21.72 15.84
N TYR A 241 -6.94 22.63 16.82
CA TYR A 241 -5.94 22.51 17.89
C TYR A 241 -6.35 21.48 18.93
N THR A 242 -7.64 21.39 19.24
CA THR A 242 -8.13 20.35 20.15
C THR A 242 -8.05 18.97 19.50
N CYS A 243 -8.29 18.89 18.19
CA CYS A 243 -8.18 17.68 17.37
C CYS A 243 -6.76 17.09 17.34
N THR A 244 -5.73 17.93 17.38
CA THR A 244 -4.33 17.50 17.27
C THR A 244 -3.69 17.08 18.60
N ARG A 245 -4.38 17.22 19.73
CA ARG A 245 -3.82 16.87 21.06
C ARG A 245 -3.58 15.37 21.19
N GLY A 246 -2.34 15.00 21.48
CA GLY A 246 -1.92 13.61 21.63
C GLY A 246 -1.98 12.79 20.33
N ALA A 247 -2.21 13.42 19.18
CA ALA A 247 -2.24 12.73 17.90
C ALA A 247 -0.83 12.29 17.48
N ASP A 248 -0.72 11.07 16.95
CA ASP A 248 0.48 10.52 16.34
C ASP A 248 0.71 11.07 14.92
N ALA A 249 -0.36 11.51 14.25
CA ALA A 249 -0.28 12.21 12.97
C ALA A 249 -1.48 13.13 12.76
N LEU A 250 -1.26 14.18 11.98
CA LEU A 250 -2.27 15.09 11.46
C LEU A 250 -2.45 14.82 9.96
N VAL A 251 -3.66 14.49 9.53
CA VAL A 251 -4.04 14.31 8.13
C VAL A 251 -4.96 15.44 7.70
N ILE A 252 -4.61 16.11 6.60
CA ILE A 252 -5.40 17.20 6.02
C ILE A 252 -6.08 16.66 4.78
N VAL A 253 -7.41 16.55 4.84
CA VAL A 253 -8.21 15.92 3.78
C VAL A 253 -8.96 16.96 2.96
N THR A 254 -9.30 18.12 3.53
CA THR A 254 -10.03 19.19 2.83
C THR A 254 -9.38 20.54 3.11
N GLU A 255 -9.16 21.33 2.06
CA GLU A 255 -8.43 22.60 2.06
C GLU A 255 -9.24 23.79 2.60
N TRP A 256 -9.84 23.64 3.79
CA TRP A 256 -10.37 24.78 4.54
C TRP A 256 -9.26 25.77 4.92
N LYS A 257 -9.59 26.80 5.70
CA LYS A 257 -8.65 27.85 6.17
C LYS A 257 -7.57 27.33 7.17
N PHE A 258 -7.13 26.09 7.02
CA PHE A 258 -6.09 25.44 7.80
C PHE A 258 -4.68 25.94 7.48
N ARG A 259 -4.43 26.56 6.31
CA ARG A 259 -3.11 27.12 5.96
C ARG A 259 -2.59 28.14 7.00
N GLY A 260 -3.49 28.81 7.72
CA GLY A 260 -3.16 29.80 8.75
C GLY A 260 -3.02 29.23 10.16
N LEU A 261 -2.96 27.91 10.34
CA LEU A 261 -2.79 27.30 11.66
C LEU A 261 -1.40 27.57 12.23
N ASP A 262 -1.34 27.74 13.55
CA ASP A 262 -0.09 27.80 14.30
C ASP A 262 0.51 26.39 14.43
N LEU A 263 1.41 26.05 13.50
CA LEU A 263 2.06 24.74 13.44
C LEU A 263 2.98 24.49 14.64
N GLU A 264 3.56 25.52 15.25
CA GLU A 264 4.34 25.40 16.49
C GLU A 264 3.47 24.97 17.66
N ARG A 265 2.26 25.55 17.77
CA ARG A 265 1.27 25.12 18.76
C ARG A 265 0.81 23.68 18.53
N ILE A 266 0.55 23.30 17.28
CA ILE A 266 0.17 21.92 16.91
C ILE A 266 1.29 20.95 17.29
N LYS A 267 2.54 21.26 16.93
CA LYS A 267 3.70 20.41 17.21
C LYS A 267 3.84 20.07 18.69
N ARG A 268 3.66 21.05 19.58
CA ARG A 268 3.75 20.87 21.03
C ARG A 268 2.61 20.03 21.61
N ALA A 269 1.46 20.01 20.94
CA ALA A 269 0.27 19.29 21.37
C ALA A 269 0.26 17.83 20.90
N MET A 270 0.91 17.52 19.78
CA MET A 270 0.95 16.19 19.18
C MET A 270 1.89 15.23 19.94
N ALA A 271 1.58 13.93 19.88
CA ALA A 271 2.47 12.87 20.37
C ALA A 271 3.67 12.66 19.44
N ALA A 272 3.47 12.83 18.13
CA ALA A 272 4.55 12.83 17.14
C ALA A 272 4.31 13.91 16.08
N PRO A 273 5.36 14.63 15.63
CA PRO A 273 5.22 15.73 14.69
C PRO A 273 5.14 15.21 13.25
N VAL A 274 4.05 14.53 12.89
CA VAL A 274 3.81 13.98 11.55
C VAL A 274 2.62 14.68 10.90
N ILE A 275 2.79 15.23 9.70
CA ILE A 275 1.71 15.82 8.90
C ILE A 275 1.65 15.10 7.55
N VAL A 276 0.43 14.69 7.18
CA VAL A 276 0.07 14.18 5.86
C VAL A 276 -0.91 15.16 5.21
N ASP A 277 -0.45 15.91 4.23
CA ASP A 277 -1.24 16.93 3.54
C ASP A 277 -1.74 16.41 2.18
N LEU A 278 -2.99 15.98 2.14
CA LEU A 278 -3.61 15.43 0.93
C LEU A 278 -4.10 16.51 -0.05
N ARG A 279 -4.00 17.79 0.33
CA ARG A 279 -4.50 18.94 -0.44
C ARG A 279 -3.44 19.96 -0.79
N ASN A 280 -2.20 19.67 -0.43
CA ASN A 280 -1.06 20.48 -0.74
C ASN A 280 -1.16 21.94 -0.25
N ILE A 281 -1.82 22.16 0.88
CA ILE A 281 -2.05 23.50 1.42
C ILE A 281 -0.78 24.14 1.98
N TYR A 282 0.19 23.34 2.43
CA TYR A 282 1.48 23.84 2.90
C TYR A 282 2.60 23.64 1.87
N ARG A 283 3.69 24.40 2.05
CA ARG A 283 4.95 24.19 1.33
C ARG A 283 5.81 23.18 2.10
N PRO A 284 6.34 22.12 1.46
CA PRO A 284 7.11 21.09 2.15
C PRO A 284 8.29 21.63 2.97
N GLU A 285 9.03 22.58 2.41
CA GLU A 285 10.19 23.20 3.04
C GLU A 285 9.84 23.94 4.33
N ASP A 286 8.72 24.66 4.36
CA ASP A 286 8.29 25.46 5.52
C ASP A 286 7.88 24.57 6.69
N VAL A 287 7.23 23.44 6.40
CA VAL A 287 6.74 22.50 7.43
C VAL A 287 7.87 21.63 7.96
N ARG A 288 8.79 21.19 7.08
CA ARG A 288 9.98 20.43 7.49
C ARG A 288 10.97 21.29 8.28
N ALA A 289 11.13 22.57 7.93
CA ALA A 289 11.96 23.50 8.70
C ALA A 289 11.45 23.68 10.15
N GLN A 290 10.14 23.53 10.37
CA GLN A 290 9.52 23.50 11.69
C GLN A 290 9.65 22.13 12.38
N GLY A 291 10.34 21.17 11.79
CA GLY A 291 10.68 19.87 12.38
C GLY A 291 9.54 18.85 12.36
N PHE A 292 8.60 18.97 11.43
CA PHE A 292 7.63 17.91 11.14
C PHE A 292 8.20 16.92 10.13
N LYS A 293 7.86 15.64 10.28
CA LYS A 293 7.83 14.71 9.14
C LYS A 293 6.62 15.08 8.29
N TYR A 294 6.85 15.52 7.07
CA TYR A 294 5.80 16.06 6.20
C TYR A 294 5.74 15.29 4.89
N GLU A 295 4.57 14.71 4.62
CA GLU A 295 4.22 14.03 3.38
C GLU A 295 3.09 14.78 2.68
N SER A 296 3.17 14.93 1.36
CA SER A 296 2.10 15.57 0.58
C SER A 296 2.01 15.01 -0.84
N ILE A 297 0.92 15.29 -1.55
CA ILE A 297 0.66 14.65 -2.85
C ILE A 297 1.54 15.23 -3.95
N GLY A 298 2.42 14.39 -4.52
CA GLY A 298 3.20 14.70 -5.72
C GLY A 298 4.28 15.76 -5.53
N ARG A 299 4.79 15.94 -4.30
CA ARG A 299 5.82 16.93 -3.97
C ARG A 299 6.90 16.31 -3.08
N GLN A 300 8.16 16.54 -3.43
CA GLN A 300 9.33 16.03 -2.71
C GLN A 300 9.75 16.91 -1.54
#